data_AF-A0A2H2ZFL0-F1
#
_entry.id   AF-A0A2H2ZFL0-F1
#
_cell.length_a   1.000
_cell.length_b   1.000
_cell.length_c   1.000
_cell.angle_alpha   90.00
_cell.angle_beta   90.00
_cell.angle_gamma   90.00
#
_symmetry.space_group_name_H-M   'P 1'
#
loop_
_entity.id
_entity.type
_entity.pdbx_description
1 polymer ?
#
loop_
_entity_poly.entity_id
_entity_poly.type
_entity_poly.pdbx_seq_one_letter_code
_entity_poly.pdbx_strand_id
1 'polypeptide(L)'
;MLGVGAVIVIHHTDCGLTHLRNDYLHKCLTEKAPEHADEIAKVDFGEIVDLKSSVVEDMMILKDSPYLRKDLKVYGYVYDIKTGKLQEVKE
;
A
#
# COMPACT_ATOMS: atom_id res chain seq x y z
N MET A 1 -23.86 10.30 10.29
CA MET A 1 -22.89 9.47 9.53
C MET A 1 -23.00 9.85 8.05
N LEU A 2 -21.87 10.04 7.34
CA LEU A 2 -21.81 10.75 6.04
C LEU A 2 -22.28 9.96 4.79
N GLY A 3 -22.80 8.74 4.93
CA GLY A 3 -23.41 7.99 3.81
C GLY A 3 -22.47 7.62 2.65
N VAL A 4 -21.17 7.46 2.90
CA VAL A 4 -20.17 7.13 1.86
C VAL A 4 -20.51 5.81 1.16
N GLY A 5 -20.75 5.87 -0.15
CA GLY A 5 -21.15 4.72 -0.98
C GLY A 5 -20.01 3.99 -1.70
N ALA A 6 -18.81 4.58 -1.73
CA ALA A 6 -17.66 3.99 -2.40
C ALA A 6 -16.33 4.43 -1.78
N VAL A 7 -15.32 3.57 -1.91
CA VAL A 7 -13.90 3.85 -1.63
C VAL A 7 -13.09 3.52 -2.88
N ILE A 8 -12.07 4.32 -3.14
CA ILE A 8 -11.15 4.12 -4.26
C ILE A 8 -9.73 4.01 -3.69
N VAL A 9 -9.08 2.89 -3.95
CA VAL A 9 -7.66 2.66 -3.68
C VAL A 9 -6.87 3.20 -4.87
N ILE A 10 -5.93 4.12 -4.62
CA ILE A 10 -5.07 4.67 -5.65
C ILE A 10 -3.63 4.56 -5.19
N HIS A 11 -2.86 3.71 -5.87
CA HIS A 11 -1.41 3.74 -5.81
C HIS A 11 -0.87 4.54 -7.00
N HIS A 12 0.44 4.79 -7.05
CA HIS A 12 1.02 5.58 -8.15
C HIS A 12 2.33 5.00 -8.68
N THR A 13 2.64 5.30 -9.94
CA THR A 13 3.93 4.94 -10.54
C THR A 13 5.07 5.67 -9.83
N ASP A 14 6.26 5.06 -9.82
CA ASP A 14 7.45 5.60 -9.15
C ASP A 14 7.24 5.86 -7.64
N CYS A 15 6.51 4.96 -6.98
CA CYS A 15 6.31 5.02 -5.53
C CYS A 15 7.62 4.69 -4.80
N GLY A 16 7.97 5.46 -3.77
CA GLY A 16 9.19 5.22 -2.99
C GLY A 16 9.32 3.80 -2.45
N LEU A 17 8.20 3.18 -2.07
CA LEU A 17 8.15 1.80 -1.56
C LEU A 17 8.35 0.73 -2.64
N THR A 18 8.36 1.09 -3.93
CA THR A 18 8.73 0.17 -5.03
C THR A 18 10.23 0.03 -5.22
N HIS A 19 11.01 0.98 -4.68
CA HIS A 19 12.47 1.05 -4.80
C HIS A 19 13.21 0.60 -3.53
N LEU A 20 12.46 0.32 -2.46
CA LEU A 20 12.99 -0.04 -1.16
C LEU A 20 12.57 -1.46 -0.81
N ARG A 21 13.49 -2.18 -0.18
CA ARG A 21 13.24 -3.51 0.37
C ARG A 21 13.40 -3.49 1.87
N ASN A 22 12.57 -4.26 2.55
CA ASN A 22 12.54 -4.36 4.01
C ASN A 22 13.90 -4.78 4.55
N ASP A 23 14.56 -5.76 3.93
CA ASP A 23 15.89 -6.24 4.33
C ASP A 23 16.95 -5.13 4.31
N TYR A 24 16.95 -4.30 3.26
CA TYR A 24 17.83 -3.15 3.12
C TYR A 24 17.53 -2.10 4.19
N LEU A 25 16.25 -1.79 4.43
CA LEU A 25 15.83 -0.81 5.44
C LEU A 25 16.19 -1.27 6.86
N HIS A 26 15.93 -2.53 7.21
CA HIS A 26 16.32 -3.09 8.50
C HIS A 26 17.82 -2.96 8.72
N LYS A 27 18.63 -3.35 7.73
CA LYS A 27 20.09 -3.24 7.82
C LYS A 27 20.54 -1.79 8.02
N CYS A 28 20.14 -0.88 7.11
CA CYS A 28 20.59 0.50 7.14
C CYS A 28 20.13 1.25 8.40
N LEU A 29 18.92 0.98 8.91
CA LEU A 29 18.43 1.61 10.12
C LEU A 29 19.11 1.05 11.36
N THR A 30 19.35 -0.27 11.42
CA THR A 30 20.07 -0.90 12.53
C THR A 30 21.52 -0.39 12.63
N GLU A 31 22.18 -0.16 11.50
CA GLU A 31 23.53 0.45 11.46
C GLU A 31 23.54 1.89 11.99
N LYS A 32 22.46 2.64 11.77
CA LYS A 32 22.34 4.06 12.18
C LYS A 32 21.86 4.27 13.61
N ALA A 33 21.02 3.36 14.11
CA ALA A 33 20.44 3.41 15.45
C ALA A 33 20.49 2.01 16.10
N PRO A 34 21.70 1.52 16.47
CA PRO A 34 21.87 0.19 17.02
C PRO A 34 21.07 -0.05 18.31
N GLU A 35 20.84 1.00 19.11
CA GLU A 35 20.05 0.96 20.33
C GLU A 35 18.56 0.63 20.11
N HIS A 36 18.07 0.77 18.87
CA HIS A 36 16.69 0.49 18.47
C HIS A 36 16.55 -0.79 17.61
N ALA A 37 17.59 -1.64 17.54
CA ALA A 37 17.61 -2.81 16.66
C ALA A 37 16.39 -3.74 16.83
N ASP A 38 15.97 -3.99 18.08
CA ASP A 38 14.83 -4.86 18.39
C ASP A 38 13.48 -4.29 17.93
N GLU A 39 13.35 -2.96 17.88
CA GLU A 39 12.16 -2.29 17.37
C GLU A 39 12.18 -2.29 15.84
N ILE A 40 13.32 -1.94 15.25
CA ILE A 40 13.53 -1.92 13.80
C ILE A 40 13.24 -3.28 13.19
N ALA A 41 13.68 -4.37 13.81
CA ALA A 41 13.47 -5.74 13.32
C ALA A 41 11.98 -6.17 13.23
N LYS A 42 11.07 -5.47 13.92
CA LYS A 42 9.64 -5.80 13.97
C LYS A 42 8.79 -4.97 13.00
N VAL A 43 9.37 -3.94 12.38
CA VAL A 43 8.63 -3.04 11.49
C VAL A 43 8.55 -3.65 10.10
N ASP A 44 7.34 -3.84 9.59
CA ASP A 44 7.13 -3.99 8.15
C ASP A 44 7.03 -2.60 7.52
N PHE A 45 7.95 -2.27 6.61
CA PHE A 45 7.95 -0.96 5.95
C PHE A 45 7.03 -0.91 4.72
N GLY A 46 6.29 -1.99 4.43
CA GLY A 46 5.29 -2.01 3.37
C GLY A 46 5.91 -1.94 1.97
N GLU A 47 7.00 -2.67 1.74
CA GLU A 47 7.60 -2.73 0.41
C GLU A 47 6.60 -3.19 -0.66
N ILE A 48 6.69 -2.60 -1.84
CA ILE A 48 5.81 -2.92 -2.96
C ILE A 48 6.64 -3.59 -4.05
N VAL A 49 6.42 -4.90 -4.27
CA VAL A 49 7.08 -5.65 -5.35
C VAL A 49 6.36 -5.43 -6.68
N ASP A 50 5.04 -5.65 -6.68
CA ASP A 50 4.18 -5.39 -7.82
C ASP A 50 3.07 -4.40 -7.43
N LEU A 51 3.02 -3.28 -8.14
CA LEU A 51 2.13 -2.19 -7.84
C LEU A 51 0.65 -2.57 -8.03
N LYS A 52 0.33 -3.39 -9.03
CA LYS A 52 -1.06 -3.80 -9.30
C LYS A 52 -1.53 -4.80 -8.25
N SER A 53 -0.70 -5.79 -7.92
CA SER A 53 -0.96 -6.73 -6.83
C SER A 53 -1.19 -6.00 -5.51
N SER A 54 -0.36 -5.01 -5.18
CA SER A 54 -0.53 -4.22 -3.95
C SER A 54 -1.85 -3.44 -3.91
N VAL A 55 -2.30 -2.87 -5.05
CA VAL A 55 -3.65 -2.28 -5.15
C VAL A 55 -4.73 -3.32 -4.92
N VAL A 56 -4.62 -4.52 -5.52
CA VAL A 56 -5.60 -5.60 -5.35
C VAL A 56 -5.65 -6.09 -3.89
N GLU A 57 -4.50 -6.24 -3.23
CA GLU A 57 -4.40 -6.62 -1.82
C GLU A 57 -5.15 -5.62 -0.92
N ASP A 58 -4.91 -4.32 -1.11
CA ASP A 58 -5.62 -3.26 -0.37
C ASP A 58 -7.13 -3.27 -0.66
N MET A 59 -7.53 -3.52 -1.92
CA MET A 59 -8.94 -3.67 -2.27
C MET A 59 -9.58 -4.84 -1.52
N MET A 60 -8.89 -5.98 -1.42
CA MET A 60 -9.40 -7.16 -0.71
C MET A 60 -9.50 -6.89 0.80
N ILE A 61 -8.52 -6.23 1.41
CA ILE A 61 -8.58 -5.82 2.83
C ILE A 61 -9.85 -5.01 3.11
N LEU A 62 -10.19 -4.04 2.24
CA LEU A 62 -11.38 -3.22 2.41
C LEU A 62 -12.67 -4.03 2.23
N LYS A 63 -12.73 -4.94 1.25
CA LYS A 63 -13.91 -5.77 1.00
C LYS A 63 -14.16 -6.80 2.11
N ASP A 64 -13.10 -7.41 2.61
CA ASP A 64 -13.18 -8.46 3.63
C ASP A 64 -13.37 -7.89 5.04
N SER A 65 -13.01 -6.62 5.25
CA SER A 65 -13.12 -5.94 6.54
C SER A 65 -14.50 -6.15 7.21
N PRO A 66 -14.54 -6.61 8.47
CA PRO A 66 -15.77 -6.73 9.24
C PRO A 66 -16.31 -5.37 9.70
N TYR A 67 -15.50 -4.32 9.58
CA TYR A 67 -15.84 -2.96 10.00
C TYR A 67 -16.47 -2.12 8.87
N LEU A 68 -16.44 -2.62 7.63
CA LEU A 68 -17.01 -1.95 6.46
C LEU A 68 -18.29 -2.64 6.01
N ARG A 69 -19.23 -1.84 5.48
CA ARG A 69 -20.50 -2.37 4.96
C ARG A 69 -20.22 -3.23 3.72
N LYS A 70 -20.90 -4.37 3.62
CA LYS A 70 -20.70 -5.31 2.51
C LYS A 70 -21.22 -4.82 1.16
N ASP A 71 -22.05 -3.77 1.16
CA ASP A 71 -22.51 -3.07 -0.05
C ASP A 71 -21.60 -1.91 -0.47
N LEU A 72 -20.51 -1.64 0.26
CA LEU A 72 -19.54 -0.61 -0.09
C LEU A 72 -18.82 -0.97 -1.38
N LYS A 73 -18.87 -0.07 -2.37
CA LYS A 73 -18.15 -0.25 -3.63
C LYS A 73 -16.67 0.05 -3.43
N VAL A 74 -15.80 -0.84 -3.88
CA VAL A 74 -14.34 -0.68 -3.81
C VAL A 74 -13.78 -0.74 -5.22
N TYR A 75 -12.96 0.26 -5.59
CA TYR A 75 -12.30 0.36 -6.89
C TYR A 75 -10.79 0.54 -6.70
N GLY A 76 -10.00 0.08 -7.68
CA GLY A 76 -8.55 0.19 -7.65
C GLY A 76 -7.98 0.85 -8.90
N TYR A 77 -6.99 1.74 -8.71
CA TYR A 77 -6.28 2.39 -9.80
C TYR A 77 -4.78 2.54 -9.52
N VAL A 78 -4.01 2.59 -10.60
CA VAL A 78 -2.65 3.12 -10.61
C VAL A 78 -2.67 4.49 -11.28
N TYR A 79 -2.24 5.52 -10.54
CA TYR A 79 -2.01 6.86 -11.05
C TYR A 79 -0.62 6.97 -11.66
N ASP A 80 -0.54 7.29 -12.94
CA ASP A 80 0.74 7.58 -13.59
C ASP A 80 1.14 9.03 -13.32
N ILE A 81 2.14 9.24 -12.46
CA ILE A 81 2.58 10.58 -12.05
C ILE A 81 3.16 11.41 -13.20
N LYS A 82 3.60 10.77 -14.30
CA LYS A 82 4.18 11.46 -15.45
C LYS A 82 3.11 11.98 -16.41
N THR A 83 2.01 11.25 -16.55
CA THR A 83 0.96 11.55 -17.54
C THR A 83 -0.33 12.06 -16.93
N GLY A 84 -0.53 11.92 -15.62
CA GLY A 84 -1.75 12.27 -14.90
C GLY A 84 -2.92 11.29 -15.13
N LYS A 85 -2.68 10.16 -15.79
CA LYS A 85 -3.73 9.18 -16.13
C LYS A 85 -3.92 8.16 -15.02
N LEU A 86 -5.18 7.76 -14.81
CA LEU A 86 -5.53 6.61 -13.98
C LEU A 86 -5.67 5.37 -14.86
N GLN A 87 -5.02 4.29 -14.45
CA GLN A 87 -5.18 2.96 -15.03
C GLN A 87 -5.97 2.10 -14.06
N GLU A 88 -7.12 1.60 -14.49
CA GLU A 88 -7.93 0.69 -13.67
C GLU A 88 -7.15 -0.60 -13.40
N VAL A 89 -7.17 -1.02 -12.14
CA VAL A 89 -6.68 -2.33 -11.71
C VAL A 89 -7.88 -3.22 -11.47
N LYS A 90 -7.91 -4.35 -12.17
CA LYS A 90 -8.93 -5.38 -11.97
C LYS A 90 -8.35 -6.49 -11.10
N GLU A 91 -9.17 -6.91 -10.17
CA GLU A 91 -9.04 -8.11 -9.33
C GLU A 91 -9.27 -9.38 -10.16
#